data_AF-A0A2V6K1N2-F1
#
_entry.id   AF-A0A2V6K1N2-F1
#
_cell.length_a   1.000
_cell.length_b   1.000
_cell.length_c   1.000
_cell.angle_alpha   90.00
_cell.angle_beta   90.00
_cell.angle_gamma   90.00
#
_symmetry.space_group_name_H-M   'P 1'
#
loop_
_entity.id
_entity.type
_entity.pdbx_description
1 polymer ?
#
loop_
_entity_poly.entity_id
_entity_poly.type
_entity_poly.pdbx_seq_one_letter_code
_entity_poly.pdbx_strand_id
1 'polypeptide(L)'
;MLRKIVDLFTSLKLTIVCLAAGMALIFAGTLAQVHLGIHEAQQRYFQSMLVWWPAEGRGFRIPIFPGGHLIGAVLLVNLIAAHAKRFRWSWRKLGIHLTHAGLIIMLAGGLFRSLCG
;
A
#
# COMPACT_ATOMS: atom_id res chain seq x y z
N MET A 1 22.04 11.74 10.57
CA MET A 1 20.80 12.07 9.82
C MET A 1 19.98 10.85 9.41
N LEU A 2 20.60 9.76 8.95
CA LEU A 2 19.90 8.55 8.46
C LEU A 2 18.91 7.92 9.47
N ARG A 3 19.28 7.85 10.75
CA ARG A 3 18.38 7.36 11.82
C ARG A 3 17.10 8.19 11.96
N LYS A 4 17.18 9.51 11.82
CA LYS A 4 16.01 10.40 11.90
C LYS A 4 15.05 10.20 10.72
N ILE A 5 15.58 9.95 9.52
CA ILE A 5 14.78 9.64 8.33
C ILE A 5 14.06 8.30 8.50
N VAL A 6 14.79 7.26 8.95
CA VAL A 6 14.20 5.95 9.23
C VAL A 6 13.14 6.01 10.34
N ASP A 7 13.35 6.83 11.37
CA ASP A 7 12.35 7.03 12.43
C ASP A 7 11.10 7.78 11.92
N LEU A 8 11.26 8.74 11.00
CA LEU A 8 10.13 9.39 10.34
C LEU A 8 9.33 8.39 9.50
N PHE A 9 10.00 7.58 8.69
CA PHE A 9 9.37 6.55 7.86
C PHE A 9 8.87 5.34 8.66
N THR A 10 9.24 5.16 9.93
CA THR A 10 8.66 4.11 10.80
C THR A 10 7.61 4.65 11.78
N SER A 11 7.26 5.93 11.66
CA SER A 11 6.33 6.59 12.57
C SER A 11 4.88 6.24 12.26
N LEU A 12 4.12 5.89 13.31
CA LEU A 12 2.68 5.69 13.25
C LEU A 12 1.94 7.00 12.89
N LYS A 13 2.51 8.16 13.25
CA LYS A 13 1.95 9.47 12.92
C LYS A 13 1.92 9.69 11.41
N LEU A 14 2.97 9.25 10.69
CA LEU A 14 3.01 9.35 9.23
C LEU A 14 1.91 8.49 8.59
N THR A 15 1.71 7.26 9.10
CA THR A 15 0.62 6.39 8.68
C THR A 15 -0.75 7.06 8.83
N ILE A 16 -1.02 7.64 10.00
CA ILE A 16 -2.31 8.30 10.29
C ILE A 16 -2.53 9.49 9.35
N VAL A 17 -1.51 10.32 9.13
CA VAL A 17 -1.60 11.47 8.21
C VAL A 17 -1.85 11.00 6.78
N CYS A 18 -1.14 9.97 6.30
CA CYS A 18 -1.35 9.40 4.97
C CYS A 18 -2.76 8.79 4.81
N LEU A 19 -3.27 8.08 5.83
CA LEU A 19 -4.61 7.50 5.79
C LEU A 19 -5.69 8.59 5.80
N ALA A 20 -5.55 9.62 6.63
CA ALA A 20 -6.47 10.76 6.65
C ALA A 20 -6.45 11.51 5.30
N ALA A 21 -5.26 11.74 4.74
CA ALA A 21 -5.12 12.34 3.42
C ALA A 21 -5.73 11.46 2.32
N GLY A 22 -5.53 10.14 2.39
CA GLY A 22 -6.14 9.17 1.48
C GLY A 22 -7.67 9.17 1.57
N MET A 23 -8.22 9.29 2.78
CA MET A 23 -9.67 9.38 2.99
C MET A 23 -10.25 10.66 2.36
N ALA A 24 -9.59 11.80 2.54
CA ALA A 24 -9.98 13.05 1.88
C ALA A 24 -9.88 12.95 0.35
N LEU A 25 -8.84 12.30 -0.17
CA LEU A 25 -8.67 12.06 -1.60
C LEU A 25 -9.75 11.15 -2.18
N ILE A 26 -10.11 10.07 -1.48
CA ILE A 26 -11.19 9.17 -1.88
C ILE A 26 -12.51 9.95 -1.93
N PHE A 27 -12.83 10.69 -0.87
CA PHE A 27 -14.06 11.48 -0.80
C PHE A 27 -14.15 12.50 -1.95
N ALA A 28 -13.09 13.29 -2.16
CA ALA A 28 -13.04 14.27 -3.25
C ALA A 28 -13.09 13.60 -4.64
N GLY A 29 -12.38 12.48 -4.81
CA GLY A 29 -12.38 11.70 -6.05
C GLY A 29 -13.76 11.13 -6.37
N THR A 30 -14.50 10.62 -5.37
CA THR A 30 -15.86 10.11 -5.55
C THR A 30 -16.86 11.21 -5.90
N LEU A 31 -16.73 12.41 -5.34
CA LEU A 31 -17.54 13.56 -5.76
C LEU A 31 -17.24 13.97 -7.21
N ALA A 32 -15.95 13.99 -7.57
CA ALA A 32 -15.51 14.31 -8.92
C ALA A 32 -15.92 13.24 -9.95
N GLN A 33 -15.99 11.97 -9.53
CA GLN A 33 -16.38 10.83 -10.35
C GLN A 33 -17.78 10.97 -10.95
N VAL A 34 -18.71 11.63 -10.25
CA VAL A 34 -20.08 11.89 -10.76
C VAL A 34 -20.05 12.79 -12.00
N HIS A 35 -19.08 13.71 -12.10
CA HIS A 35 -19.02 14.72 -13.16
C HIS A 35 -18.01 14.36 -14.26
N LEU A 36 -16.88 13.75 -13.90
CA LEU A 36 -15.79 13.43 -14.81
C LEU A 36 -15.86 11.99 -15.34
N GLY A 37 -16.63 11.11 -14.70
CA GLY A 37 -16.61 9.67 -14.94
C GLY A 37 -15.44 8.96 -14.25
N ILE A 38 -15.51 7.62 -14.24
CA ILE A 38 -14.57 6.76 -13.49
C ILE A 38 -13.12 6.94 -13.95
N HIS A 39 -12.89 6.90 -15.27
CA HIS A 39 -11.54 6.86 -15.83
C HIS A 39 -10.78 8.16 -15.58
N GLU A 40 -11.43 9.31 -15.82
CA GLU A 40 -10.82 10.62 -15.60
C GLU A 40 -10.61 10.92 -14.11
N ALA A 41 -11.58 10.56 -13.25
CA ALA A 41 -11.41 10.69 -11.81
C ALA A 41 -10.26 9.81 -11.29
N GLN A 42 -10.12 8.59 -11.82
CA GLN A 42 -9.01 7.69 -11.49
C GLN A 42 -7.67 8.30 -11.91
N GLN A 43 -7.52 8.74 -13.17
CA GLN A 43 -6.26 9.32 -13.64
C GLN A 43 -5.88 10.57 -12.85
N ARG A 44 -6.86 11.43 -12.56
CA ARG A 44 -6.62 12.75 -11.98
C ARG A 44 -6.38 12.74 -10.47
N TYR A 45 -7.10 11.91 -9.73
CA TYR A 45 -7.00 11.85 -8.27
C TYR A 45 -6.12 10.70 -7.80
N PHE A 46 -6.26 9.51 -8.39
CA PHE A 46 -5.61 8.30 -7.87
C PHE A 46 -4.29 7.97 -8.56
N GLN A 47 -4.17 8.19 -9.87
CA GLN A 47 -2.95 7.92 -10.65
C GLN A 47 -2.07 9.15 -10.87
N SER A 48 -2.33 10.25 -10.16
CA SER A 48 -1.50 11.44 -10.19
C SER A 48 -0.57 11.50 -8.99
N MET A 49 0.57 12.18 -9.13
CA MET A 49 1.42 12.52 -7.98
C MET A 49 0.88 13.72 -7.20
N LEU A 50 0.26 14.67 -7.90
CA LEU A 50 -0.36 15.86 -7.35
C LEU A 50 -1.70 16.08 -8.07
N VAL A 51 -2.72 16.45 -7.30
CA VAL A 51 -4.03 16.83 -7.83
C VAL A 51 -3.99 18.31 -8.21
N TRP A 52 -4.15 18.56 -9.51
CA TRP A 52 -4.09 19.91 -10.09
C TRP A 52 -5.48 20.49 -10.29
N TRP A 53 -5.66 21.75 -9.89
CA TRP A 53 -6.88 22.53 -10.04
C TRP A 53 -6.58 23.92 -10.66
N PRO A 54 -7.48 24.51 -11.48
CA PRO A 54 -8.78 24.02 -11.95
C PRO A 54 -8.71 22.90 -13.01
N ALA A 55 -9.85 22.23 -13.21
CA ALA A 55 -9.96 21.05 -14.05
C ALA A 55 -9.73 21.30 -15.54
N GLU A 56 -10.32 22.40 -16.01
CA GLU A 56 -10.32 22.89 -17.38
C GLU A 56 -10.02 24.39 -17.35
N GLY A 57 -9.11 24.84 -18.22
CA GLY A 57 -8.74 26.25 -18.34
C GLY A 57 -7.27 26.46 -18.71
N ARG A 58 -7.02 27.44 -19.60
CA ARG A 58 -5.67 27.95 -19.96
C ARG A 58 -5.08 28.85 -18.85
N GLY A 59 -5.29 28.49 -17.58
CA GLY A 59 -4.86 29.24 -16.41
C GLY A 59 -3.77 28.53 -15.59
N PHE A 60 -3.26 29.21 -14.56
CA PHE A 60 -2.23 28.69 -13.66
C PHE A 60 -2.75 27.47 -12.88
N ARG A 61 -2.16 26.30 -13.12
CA ARG A 61 -2.52 25.05 -12.41
C ARG A 61 -1.78 25.02 -11.09
N ILE A 62 -2.51 24.95 -9.98
CA ILE A 62 -1.92 24.90 -8.63
C ILE A 62 -2.10 23.48 -8.07
N PRO A 63 -1.05 22.87 -7.48
CA PRO A 63 -1.16 21.58 -6.83
C PRO A 63 -1.83 21.77 -5.47
N ILE A 64 -3.11 21.42 -5.37
CA ILE A 64 -3.88 21.63 -4.13
C ILE A 64 -3.68 20.47 -3.15
N PHE A 65 -3.48 19.25 -3.65
CA PHE A 65 -3.45 18.06 -2.81
C PHE A 65 -2.49 16.98 -3.33
N PRO A 66 -1.81 16.22 -2.45
CA PRO A 66 -1.03 15.07 -2.87
C PRO A 66 -1.93 14.01 -3.51
N GLY A 67 -1.55 13.54 -4.70
CA GLY A 67 -2.31 12.53 -5.44
C GLY A 67 -2.17 11.13 -4.86
N GLY A 68 -3.02 10.22 -5.32
CA GLY A 68 -3.09 8.84 -4.82
C GLY A 68 -1.77 8.07 -4.94
N HIS A 69 -1.00 8.26 -6.02
CA HIS A 69 0.31 7.62 -6.14
C HIS A 69 1.31 8.13 -5.11
N LEU A 70 1.29 9.42 -4.79
CA LEU A 70 2.21 9.99 -3.81
C LEU A 70 1.85 9.52 -2.39
N ILE A 71 0.58 9.63 -2.00
CA ILE A 71 0.11 9.16 -0.69
C ILE A 71 0.35 7.65 -0.56
N GLY A 72 -0.02 6.88 -1.58
CA GLY A 72 0.13 5.43 -1.61
C GLY A 72 1.59 4.98 -1.53
N ALA A 73 2.49 5.62 -2.29
CA ALA A 73 3.92 5.29 -2.24
C ALA A 73 4.53 5.61 -0.87
N VAL A 74 4.23 6.79 -0.29
CA VAL A 74 4.72 7.16 1.04
C VAL A 74 4.19 6.22 2.11
N LEU A 75 2.91 5.87 2.05
CA LEU A 75 2.30 4.93 2.97
C LEU A 75 2.89 3.51 2.83
N LEU A 76 3.13 3.05 1.61
CA LEU A 76 3.73 1.74 1.33
C LEU A 76 5.15 1.66 1.90
N VAL A 77 5.99 2.66 1.61
CA VAL A 77 7.35 2.74 2.17
C VAL A 77 7.31 2.79 3.69
N ASN A 78 6.38 3.56 4.26
CA ASN A 78 6.19 3.66 5.70
C ASN A 78 5.83 2.31 6.33
N LEU A 79 4.86 1.59 5.76
CA LEU A 79 4.46 0.27 6.25
C LEU A 79 5.58 -0.75 6.11
N ILE A 80 6.30 -0.78 4.98
CA ILE A 80 7.44 -1.69 4.76
C ILE A 80 8.53 -1.40 5.79
N ALA A 81 8.89 -0.13 6.00
CA ALA A 81 9.91 0.25 6.97
C ALA A 81 9.47 -0.07 8.42
N ALA A 82 8.23 0.25 8.77
CA ALA A 82 7.65 -0.06 10.07
C ALA A 82 7.60 -1.58 10.31
N HIS A 83 7.23 -2.35 9.29
CA HIS A 83 7.26 -3.80 9.32
C HIS A 83 8.69 -4.28 9.51
N ALA A 84 9.64 -3.91 8.65
CA ALA A 84 11.04 -4.33 8.78
C ALA A 84 11.66 -4.02 10.15
N LYS A 85 11.35 -2.86 10.75
CA LYS A 85 11.84 -2.48 12.09
C LYS A 85 11.15 -3.23 13.23
N ARG A 86 9.85 -3.47 13.11
CA ARG A 86 9.03 -4.12 14.16
C ARG A 86 8.92 -5.63 13.96
N PHE A 87 9.39 -6.15 12.83
CA PHE A 87 9.46 -7.57 12.51
C PHE A 87 10.53 -8.22 13.37
N ARG A 88 10.11 -8.58 14.58
CA ARG A 88 10.79 -9.58 15.40
C ARG A 88 10.60 -10.90 14.67
N TRP A 89 11.62 -11.39 13.96
CA TRP A 89 11.64 -12.76 13.46
C TRP A 89 11.54 -13.70 14.66
N SER A 90 10.31 -14.09 14.99
CA SER A 90 10.01 -15.00 16.07
C SER A 90 10.15 -16.41 15.52
N TRP A 91 11.37 -16.94 15.59
CA TRP A 91 11.67 -18.36 15.40
C TRP A 91 10.76 -19.27 16.24
N ARG A 92 10.05 -18.71 17.21
CA ARG A 92 9.03 -19.36 18.05
C ARG A 92 7.85 -19.97 17.28
N LYS A 93 7.62 -19.60 16.00
CA LYS A 93 6.60 -20.25 15.14
C LYS A 93 7.18 -21.12 14.03
N LEU A 94 8.51 -21.28 13.95
CA LEU A 94 9.14 -22.14 12.95
C LEU A 94 8.67 -23.59 13.08
N GLY A 95 8.38 -24.04 14.30
CA GLY A 95 7.81 -25.36 14.56
C GLY A 95 6.45 -25.59 13.91
N ILE A 96 5.57 -24.58 13.86
CA ILE A 96 4.25 -24.68 13.20
C ILE A 96 4.40 -24.73 11.68
N HIS A 97 5.39 -24.01 11.14
CA HIS A 97 5.69 -24.09 9.71
C HIS A 97 6.33 -25.44 9.33
N LEU A 98 7.14 -26.02 10.22
CA LEU A 98 7.73 -27.35 10.01
C LEU A 98 6.66 -28.45 10.01
N THR A 99 5.65 -28.36 10.88
CA THR A 99 4.56 -29.35 10.92
C THR A 99 3.66 -29.27 9.69
N HIS A 100 3.34 -28.06 9.20
CA HIS A 100 2.61 -27.92 7.94
C HIS A 100 3.42 -28.43 6.73
N ALA A 101 4.73 -28.13 6.66
CA ALA A 101 5.58 -28.67 5.61
C ALA A 101 5.65 -30.21 5.64
N GLY A 102 5.75 -30.80 6.82
CA GLY A 102 5.74 -32.25 7.00
C GLY A 102 4.44 -32.91 6.51
N LEU A 103 3.28 -32.33 6.83
CA LEU A 103 1.98 -32.83 6.35
C LEU A 103 1.87 -32.77 4.82
N ILE A 104 2.32 -31.67 4.21
CA ILE A 104 2.29 -31.48 2.76
C ILE A 104 3.19 -32.50 2.05
N ILE A 105 4.40 -32.74 2.56
CA ILE A 105 5.32 -33.74 2.02
C ILE A 105 4.73 -35.16 2.13
N MET A 106 4.05 -35.47 3.23
CA MET A 106 3.41 -36.78 3.42
C MET A 106 2.27 -37.02 2.43
N LEU A 107 1.41 -36.02 2.21
CA LEU A 107 0.32 -36.09 1.21
C LEU A 107 0.86 -36.17 -0.21
N ALA A 108 1.90 -35.39 -0.53
CA ALA A 108 2.55 -35.42 -1.85
C ALA A 108 3.20 -36.78 -2.13
N GLY A 109 3.83 -37.41 -1.12
CA GLY A 109 4.37 -38.77 -1.24
C GLY A 109 3.30 -39.82 -1.53
N GLY A 110 2.13 -39.71 -0.88
CA GLY A 110 0.97 -40.56 -1.16
C GLY A 110 0.48 -40.41 -2.60
N LEU A 111 0.32 -39.17 -3.07
CA LEU A 111 -0.12 -38.86 -4.43
C LEU A 111 0.90 -39.34 -5.49
N PHE A 112 2.19 -39.16 -5.22
CA PHE A 112 3.26 -39.63 -6.11
C PHE A 112 3.26 -41.15 -6.27
N ARG A 113 3.03 -41.89 -5.18
CA ARG A 113 2.90 -43.35 -5.23
C ARG A 113 1.66 -43.80 -6.02
N SER A 114 0.56 -43.05 -5.96
CA SER A 114 -0.63 -43.34 -6.76
C SER A 114 -0.48 -43.01 -8.25
N LEU A 115 0.46 -42.13 -8.63
CA LEU A 115 0.68 -41.74 -10.03
C LEU A 115 1.75 -42.60 -10.74
N CYS A 116 2.73 -43.13 -9.99
CA CYS A 116 3.82 -43.96 -10.53
C CYS A 116 3.68 -45.45 -10.20
N GLY A 117 2.60 -45.86 -9.54
CA GLY A 117 2.32 -47.25 -9.14
C GLY A 117 1.17 -47.86 -9.91
#